data_AF-A0A9P4NIU8-F1
#
_entry.id   AF-A0A9P4NIU8-F1
#
_cell.length_a   1.000
_cell.length_b   1.000
_cell.length_c   1.000
_cell.angle_alpha   90.00
_cell.angle_beta   90.00
_cell.angle_gamma   90.00
#
_symmetry.space_group_name_H-M   'P 1'
#
loop_
_entity.id
_entity.type
_entity.pdbx_description
1 polymer ?
#
loop_
_entity_poly.entity_id
_entity_poly.type
_entity_poly.pdbx_seq_one_letter_code
_entity_poly.pdbx_strand_id
1 'polypeptide(L)'
;MSSEQHWPLGPIPESFGYPILATYASSQQVNSIASDGEPFSLINDDIILSPTAQRLIDDCLKKKITSRLTKKQYRAKNPGYVYILEDPQRPGLYKIGMSKAVGIRTLQIEKDCGLALNILNLDNPPMLAEKRAELLCQKELRAFNVPVACRKCTRPDGTPKIHKEWFRIEYNLVEKVVHKWTEFLIQRPYDKEGELKTFWRERLNIQDLDLGREDVSKSVGECAVMRHEMWHRFVSTWWLDKIRHQWTSTLERFRRFEFWAQWMWVLFVLVVLLLFIEVYSGFHIPRSIHFSVQMAHLVPYIFIKPEE
;
A
#
# COMPACT_ATOMS: atom_id res chain seq x y z
N MET A 1 -54.28 -11.24 30.41
CA MET A 1 -54.78 -10.77 29.10
C MET A 1 -54.21 -9.38 28.88
N SER A 2 -53.04 -9.26 28.26
CA SER A 2 -52.49 -7.98 27.80
C SER A 2 -52.16 -8.12 26.32
N SER A 3 -52.78 -7.26 25.53
CA SER A 3 -52.74 -7.18 24.08
C SER A 3 -51.34 -6.84 23.55
N GLU A 4 -50.79 -7.73 22.73
CA GLU A 4 -49.61 -7.46 21.90
C GLU A 4 -50.01 -6.51 20.75
N GLN A 5 -49.39 -5.33 20.73
CA GLN A 5 -49.47 -4.40 19.60
C GLN A 5 -48.51 -4.86 18.50
N HIS A 6 -49.08 -5.39 17.42
CA HIS A 6 -48.37 -5.63 16.16
C HIS A 6 -48.04 -4.28 15.48
N TRP A 7 -46.75 -4.05 15.22
CA TRP A 7 -46.28 -2.99 14.34
C TRP A 7 -46.25 -3.50 12.88
N PRO A 8 -46.80 -2.77 11.90
CA PRO A 8 -46.66 -3.13 10.50
C PRO A 8 -45.22 -2.82 10.03
N LEU A 9 -44.52 -3.85 9.57
CA LEU A 9 -43.22 -3.69 8.89
C LEU A 9 -43.47 -3.03 7.52
N GLY A 10 -43.13 -1.75 7.42
CA GLY A 10 -43.01 -1.07 6.14
C GLY A 10 -41.83 -1.63 5.32
N PRO A 11 -41.82 -1.42 3.99
CA PRO A 11 -40.76 -1.93 3.12
C PRO A 11 -39.40 -1.34 3.49
N ILE A 12 -38.43 -2.23 3.66
CA ILE A 12 -37.03 -1.91 3.95
C ILE A 12 -36.41 -1.27 2.68
N PRO A 13 -35.69 -0.14 2.78
CA PRO A 13 -35.13 0.53 1.61
C PRO A 13 -33.98 -0.29 1.00
N GLU A 14 -34.12 -0.61 -0.28
CA GLU A 14 -33.04 -1.04 -1.17
C GLU A 14 -31.94 0.05 -1.21
N SER A 15 -30.93 -0.06 -0.35
CA SER A 15 -29.73 0.78 -0.47
C SER A 15 -28.49 0.02 0.00
N PHE A 16 -27.97 -0.81 -0.90
CA PHE A 16 -26.55 -0.95 -1.25
C PHE A 16 -26.46 -2.01 -2.35
N GLY A 17 -26.98 -1.67 -3.53
CA GLY A 17 -26.58 -2.34 -4.76
C GLY A 17 -25.09 -2.09 -4.99
N TYR A 18 -24.34 -3.13 -5.35
CA TYR A 18 -23.87 -3.31 -6.72
C TYR A 18 -23.25 -4.70 -6.90
N PRO A 19 -23.72 -5.48 -7.89
CA PRO A 19 -23.09 -6.70 -8.37
C PRO A 19 -22.10 -6.33 -9.47
N ILE A 20 -20.79 -6.40 -9.20
CA ILE A 20 -19.78 -6.26 -10.26
C ILE A 20 -18.64 -7.26 -9.98
N LEU A 21 -18.60 -8.28 -10.85
CA LEU A 21 -17.45 -9.11 -11.25
C LEU A 21 -17.02 -10.28 -10.34
N ALA A 22 -17.84 -11.33 -10.36
CA ALA A 22 -17.52 -12.57 -11.07
C ALA A 22 -18.85 -13.24 -11.35
N THR A 23 -19.15 -13.62 -12.59
CA THR A 23 -20.30 -14.49 -12.88
C THR A 23 -19.95 -15.84 -12.27
N TYR A 24 -20.29 -16.04 -10.99
CA TYR A 24 -20.20 -17.34 -10.36
C TYR A 24 -21.17 -18.26 -11.13
N ALA A 25 -20.62 -19.07 -12.02
CA ALA A 25 -21.31 -20.26 -12.45
C ALA A 25 -21.59 -21.08 -11.18
N SER A 26 -22.88 -21.18 -10.83
CA SER A 26 -23.50 -22.14 -9.92
C SER A 26 -22.64 -22.64 -8.75
N SER A 27 -22.96 -22.17 -7.55
CA SER A 27 -22.46 -22.65 -6.25
C SER A 27 -22.78 -24.12 -5.92
N GLN A 28 -23.20 -24.94 -6.89
CA GLN A 28 -23.47 -26.37 -6.68
C GLN A 28 -22.32 -27.30 -7.15
N GLN A 29 -21.36 -26.84 -7.96
CA GLN A 29 -20.26 -27.70 -8.43
C GLN A 29 -19.00 -27.70 -7.54
N VAL A 30 -18.88 -26.77 -6.59
CA VAL A 30 -17.65 -26.63 -5.76
C VAL A 30 -17.60 -27.62 -4.57
N ASN A 31 -18.70 -28.34 -4.29
CA ASN A 31 -18.74 -29.30 -3.18
C ASN A 31 -18.44 -30.75 -3.59
N SER A 32 -18.19 -31.05 -4.87
CA SER A 32 -17.97 -32.43 -5.35
C SER A 32 -16.54 -32.76 -5.78
N ILE A 33 -15.58 -31.83 -5.67
CA ILE A 33 -14.19 -32.02 -6.11
C ILE A 33 -13.28 -31.97 -4.89
N ALA A 34 -13.36 -33.00 -4.03
CA ALA A 34 -12.51 -33.12 -2.85
C ALA A 34 -12.06 -34.56 -2.54
N SER A 35 -12.05 -35.47 -3.52
CA SER A 35 -11.61 -36.86 -3.30
C SER A 35 -10.30 -37.26 -3.97
N ASP A 36 -9.80 -36.53 -4.97
CA ASP A 36 -8.72 -37.04 -5.81
C ASP A 36 -7.55 -36.05 -5.77
N GLY A 37 -6.40 -36.51 -5.27
CA GLY A 37 -5.20 -35.73 -4.96
C GLY A 37 -4.47 -35.14 -6.17
N GLU A 38 -5.19 -34.46 -7.06
CA GLU A 38 -4.62 -33.63 -8.12
C GLU A 38 -3.87 -32.43 -7.52
N PRO A 39 -2.70 -32.07 -8.06
CA PRO A 39 -1.98 -30.88 -7.65
C PRO A 39 -2.87 -29.64 -7.85
N PHE A 40 -2.83 -28.74 -6.86
CA PHE A 40 -3.68 -27.56 -6.71
C PHE A 40 -3.59 -26.63 -7.93
N SER A 41 -4.28 -26.97 -9.02
CA SER A 41 -4.40 -26.12 -10.20
C SER A 41 -5.20 -24.88 -9.80
N LEU A 42 -4.63 -23.71 -10.06
CA LEU A 42 -5.17 -22.39 -9.74
C LEU A 42 -6.65 -22.27 -10.11
N ILE A 43 -7.54 -22.48 -9.14
CA ILE A 43 -9.01 -22.38 -9.27
C ILE A 43 -9.46 -21.00 -9.82
N ASN A 44 -8.56 -20.01 -9.91
CA ASN A 44 -8.87 -18.65 -10.33
C ASN A 44 -8.20 -18.21 -11.64
N ASP A 45 -7.41 -19.06 -12.31
CA ASP A 45 -6.76 -18.66 -13.57
C ASP A 45 -7.76 -18.53 -14.73
N ASP A 46 -8.89 -19.25 -14.65
CA ASP A 46 -9.95 -19.17 -15.66
C ASP A 46 -10.82 -17.91 -15.53
N ILE A 47 -10.73 -17.20 -14.40
CA ILE A 47 -11.47 -15.96 -14.20
C ILE A 47 -10.68 -14.83 -14.86
N ILE A 48 -11.30 -14.11 -15.79
CA ILE A 48 -10.72 -12.92 -16.41
C ILE A 48 -11.24 -11.69 -15.68
N LEU A 49 -10.34 -10.86 -15.14
CA LEU A 49 -10.73 -9.61 -14.49
C LEU A 49 -10.78 -8.48 -15.52
N SER A 50 -11.95 -7.84 -15.68
CA SER A 50 -12.05 -6.69 -16.57
C SER A 50 -11.14 -5.54 -16.09
N PRO A 51 -10.59 -4.72 -17.00
CA PRO A 51 -9.79 -3.55 -16.64
C PRO A 51 -10.51 -2.62 -15.64
N THR A 52 -11.84 -2.49 -15.77
CA THR A 52 -12.66 -1.72 -14.83
C THR A 52 -12.63 -2.29 -13.41
N ALA A 53 -12.72 -3.62 -13.22
CA ALA A 53 -12.59 -4.22 -11.89
C ALA A 53 -11.22 -3.96 -11.28
N GLN A 54 -10.16 -4.05 -12.09
CA GLN A 54 -8.79 -3.81 -11.62
C GLN A 54 -8.66 -2.38 -11.09
N ARG A 55 -9.09 -1.39 -11.89
CA ARG A 55 -9.11 0.02 -11.49
C ARG A 55 -9.93 0.26 -10.23
N LEU A 56 -11.09 -0.39 -10.09
CA LEU A 56 -11.92 -0.25 -8.89
C LEU A 56 -11.22 -0.76 -7.62
N ILE A 57 -10.39 -1.81 -7.72
CA ILE A 57 -9.59 -2.30 -6.59
C ILE A 57 -8.51 -1.28 -6.24
N ASP A 58 -7.79 -0.76 -7.22
CA ASP A 58 -6.73 0.22 -7.02
C ASP A 58 -7.27 1.55 -6.47
N ASP A 59 -8.40 2.03 -6.97
CA ASP A 59 -9.12 3.18 -6.42
C ASP A 59 -9.56 2.96 -4.97
N CYS A 60 -10.03 1.75 -4.65
CA CYS A 60 -10.39 1.38 -3.29
C CYS A 60 -9.18 1.37 -2.35
N LEU A 61 -8.03 0.91 -2.82
CA LEU A 61 -6.76 0.92 -2.08
C LEU A 61 -6.28 2.34 -1.88
N LYS A 62 -6.18 3.12 -2.95
CA LYS A 62 -5.79 4.54 -2.94
C LYS A 62 -6.65 5.35 -1.98
N LYS A 63 -7.98 5.26 -2.12
CA LYS A 63 -8.94 5.91 -1.21
C LYS A 63 -8.71 5.50 0.24
N LYS A 64 -8.34 4.24 0.49
CA LYS A 64 -8.06 3.76 1.85
C LYS A 64 -6.70 4.23 2.36
N ILE A 65 -5.67 4.33 1.52
CA ILE A 65 -4.35 4.83 1.91
C ILE A 65 -4.44 6.31 2.28
N THR A 66 -5.11 7.11 1.46
CA THR A 66 -5.26 8.57 1.65
C THR A 66 -6.25 8.93 2.75
N SER A 67 -7.18 8.05 3.09
CA SER A 67 -8.14 8.28 4.17
C SER A 67 -7.43 8.44 5.51
N ARG A 68 -7.80 9.51 6.23
CA ARG A 68 -7.37 9.77 7.60
C ARG A 68 -7.55 8.54 8.51
N LEU A 69 -6.57 8.30 9.39
CA LEU A 69 -6.70 7.37 10.50
C LEU A 69 -7.67 7.91 11.56
N THR A 70 -8.45 7.02 12.19
CA THR A 70 -9.28 7.45 13.33
C THR A 70 -8.40 7.82 14.53
N LYS A 71 -8.90 8.67 15.43
CA LYS A 71 -8.19 9.05 16.69
C LYS A 71 -7.69 7.83 17.47
N LYS A 72 -8.49 6.76 17.49
CA LYS A 72 -8.12 5.49 18.14
C LYS A 72 -6.92 4.80 17.48
N GLN A 73 -6.79 4.90 16.15
CA GLN A 73 -5.72 4.25 15.40
C GLN A 73 -4.39 4.99 15.51
N TYR A 74 -4.36 6.30 15.27
CA TYR A 74 -3.08 7.03 15.28
C TYR A 74 -2.58 7.38 16.68
N ARG A 75 -3.45 7.35 17.70
CA ARG A 75 -3.06 7.48 19.13
C ARG A 75 -2.92 6.14 19.84
N ALA A 76 -3.04 5.02 19.12
CA ALA A 76 -2.86 3.71 19.71
C ALA A 76 -1.45 3.62 20.31
N LYS A 77 -1.36 3.19 21.57
CA LYS A 77 -0.09 2.93 22.24
C LYS A 77 0.36 1.48 22.11
N ASN A 78 -0.61 0.58 22.01
CA ASN A 78 -0.35 -0.86 21.99
C ASN A 78 -0.48 -1.34 20.54
N PRO A 79 0.61 -1.81 19.93
CA PRO A 79 0.56 -2.35 18.59
C PRO A 79 -0.22 -3.68 18.57
N GLY A 80 -0.68 -4.05 17.39
CA GLY A 80 -1.33 -5.33 17.13
C GLY A 80 -0.68 -6.04 15.94
N TYR A 81 -1.16 -7.23 15.67
CA TYR A 81 -0.67 -8.11 14.61
C TYR A 81 -1.73 -8.25 13.53
N VAL A 82 -1.28 -8.36 12.28
CA VAL A 82 -2.09 -8.87 11.17
C VAL A 82 -1.71 -10.33 10.95
N TYR A 83 -2.69 -11.21 11.00
CA TYR A 83 -2.50 -12.65 10.92
C TYR A 83 -3.25 -13.26 9.73
N ILE A 84 -2.77 -14.43 9.31
CA ILE A 84 -3.34 -15.31 8.30
C ILE A 84 -3.73 -16.60 9.04
N LEU A 85 -5.01 -16.96 8.98
CA LEU A 85 -5.49 -18.27 9.41
C LEU A 85 -5.80 -19.11 8.19
N GLU A 86 -5.47 -20.38 8.23
CA GLU A 86 -5.87 -21.38 7.26
C GLU A 86 -6.90 -22.33 7.89
N ASP A 87 -7.89 -22.72 7.10
CA ASP A 87 -8.74 -23.85 7.43
C ASP A 87 -8.14 -25.14 6.84
N PRO A 88 -7.58 -26.05 7.64
CA PRO A 88 -6.96 -27.27 7.17
C PRO A 88 -7.95 -28.24 6.51
N GLN A 89 -9.26 -28.10 6.79
CA GLN A 89 -10.29 -28.88 6.11
C GLN A 89 -10.60 -28.35 4.70
N ARG A 90 -10.15 -27.12 4.39
CA ARG A 90 -10.34 -26.46 3.10
C ARG A 90 -9.02 -25.78 2.68
N PRO A 91 -8.01 -26.56 2.27
CA PRO A 91 -6.72 -26.02 1.84
C PRO A 91 -6.85 -24.90 0.80
N GLY A 92 -6.00 -23.89 0.90
CA GLY A 92 -6.06 -22.69 0.06
C GLY A 92 -7.16 -21.69 0.43
N LEU A 93 -7.90 -21.93 1.52
CA LEU A 93 -8.88 -20.99 2.07
C LEU A 93 -8.27 -20.26 3.28
N TYR A 94 -7.94 -18.99 3.07
CA TYR A 94 -7.24 -18.16 4.04
C TYR A 94 -8.14 -17.06 4.60
N LYS A 95 -8.02 -16.81 5.90
CA LYS A 95 -8.64 -15.68 6.58
C LYS A 95 -7.55 -14.68 6.97
N ILE A 96 -7.75 -13.42 6.59
CA ILE A 96 -6.91 -12.31 7.06
C ILE A 96 -7.65 -11.57 8.16
N GLY A 97 -6.99 -11.38 9.30
CA GLY A 97 -7.53 -10.65 10.42
C GLY A 97 -6.48 -9.86 11.19
N MET A 98 -6.93 -9.07 12.16
CA MET A 98 -6.03 -8.43 13.14
C MET A 98 -6.39 -8.76 14.58
N SER A 99 -5.38 -8.76 15.46
CA SER A 99 -5.56 -8.91 16.91
C SER A 99 -4.33 -8.43 17.66
N LYS A 100 -4.51 -8.01 18.92
CA LYS A 100 -3.40 -7.80 19.87
C LYS A 100 -2.90 -9.10 20.49
N ALA A 101 -3.72 -10.14 20.47
CA ALA A 101 -3.41 -11.48 20.95
C ALA A 101 -3.95 -12.50 19.94
N VAL A 102 -3.10 -12.92 19.00
CA VAL A 102 -3.51 -13.77 17.86
C VAL A 102 -3.98 -15.14 18.33
N GLY A 103 -3.27 -15.77 19.27
CA GLY A 103 -3.65 -17.08 19.82
C GLY A 103 -5.04 -17.08 20.45
N ILE A 104 -5.32 -16.14 21.35
CA ILE A 104 -6.65 -15.99 21.98
C ILE A 104 -7.73 -15.74 20.93
N ARG A 105 -7.45 -14.88 19.94
CA ARG A 105 -8.41 -14.59 18.87
C ARG A 105 -8.70 -15.82 18.02
N THR A 106 -7.70 -16.64 17.74
CA THR A 106 -7.83 -17.88 16.96
C THR A 106 -8.72 -18.87 17.71
N LEU A 107 -8.42 -19.17 18.97
CA LEU A 107 -9.25 -20.02 19.83
C LEU A 107 -10.71 -19.55 19.91
N GLN A 108 -10.93 -18.24 19.98
CA GLN A 108 -12.27 -17.67 19.97
C GLN A 108 -13.00 -17.95 18.65
N ILE A 109 -12.33 -17.80 17.50
CA ILE A 109 -12.93 -18.10 16.19
C ILE A 109 -13.23 -19.59 16.08
N GLU A 110 -12.32 -20.46 16.49
CA GLU A 110 -12.51 -21.91 16.49
C GLU A 110 -13.73 -22.31 17.32
N LYS A 111 -13.85 -21.74 18.53
CA LYS A 111 -15.01 -21.96 19.40
C LYS A 111 -16.32 -21.47 18.77
N ASP A 112 -16.35 -20.21 18.33
CA ASP A 112 -17.56 -19.55 17.82
C ASP A 112 -18.05 -20.13 16.49
N CYS A 113 -17.10 -20.50 15.61
CA CYS A 113 -17.41 -20.93 14.26
C CYS A 113 -17.37 -22.45 14.09
N GLY A 114 -16.76 -23.18 15.04
CA GLY A 114 -16.59 -24.63 14.95
C GLY A 114 -15.58 -25.04 13.89
N LEU A 115 -14.50 -24.28 13.76
CA LEU A 115 -13.40 -24.54 12.82
C LEU A 115 -12.16 -24.96 13.63
N ALA A 116 -11.26 -25.72 13.02
CA ALA A 116 -9.87 -25.86 13.48
C ALA A 116 -9.01 -24.98 12.58
N LEU A 117 -8.11 -24.17 13.12
CA LEU A 117 -7.41 -23.14 12.35
C LEU A 117 -5.90 -23.17 12.59
N ASN A 118 -5.13 -23.10 11.50
CA ASN A 118 -3.68 -22.95 11.56
C ASN A 118 -3.30 -21.48 11.42
N ILE A 119 -2.40 -20.99 12.28
CA ILE A 119 -1.82 -19.65 12.14
C ILE A 119 -0.56 -19.76 11.28
N LEU A 120 -0.52 -19.08 10.13
CA LEU A 120 0.56 -19.28 9.15
C LEU A 120 1.68 -18.24 9.20
N ASN A 121 1.47 -17.07 9.78
CA ASN A 121 2.42 -15.94 9.70
C ASN A 121 2.76 -15.35 11.08
N LEU A 122 3.32 -16.19 11.94
CA LEU A 122 3.67 -15.81 13.32
C LEU A 122 4.77 -14.74 13.40
N ASP A 123 5.58 -14.61 12.36
CA ASP A 123 6.75 -13.73 12.34
C ASP A 123 6.43 -12.27 11.98
N ASN A 124 5.16 -11.96 11.71
CA ASN A 124 4.77 -10.60 11.39
C ASN A 124 5.03 -9.66 12.58
N PRO A 125 5.80 -8.57 12.40
CA PRO A 125 6.07 -7.65 13.48
C PRO A 125 4.79 -6.91 13.91
N PRO A 126 4.66 -6.60 15.20
CA PRO A 126 3.54 -5.82 15.70
C PRO A 126 3.62 -4.39 15.15
N MET A 127 2.48 -3.83 14.75
CA MET A 127 2.42 -2.47 14.20
C MET A 127 1.27 -1.66 14.79
N LEU A 128 1.41 -0.34 14.71
CA LEU A 128 0.30 0.57 14.96
C LEU A 128 -0.62 0.60 13.74
N ALA A 129 -1.90 0.87 13.98
CA ALA A 129 -2.93 0.88 12.94
C ALA A 129 -3.05 -0.45 12.19
N GLU A 130 -2.93 -1.58 12.88
CA GLU A 130 -3.13 -2.94 12.41
C GLU A 130 -4.46 -3.12 11.65
N LYS A 131 -5.53 -2.44 12.10
CA LYS A 131 -6.83 -2.40 11.38
C LYS A 131 -6.72 -1.81 9.97
N ARG A 132 -5.80 -0.87 9.75
CA ARG A 132 -5.55 -0.29 8.42
C ARG A 132 -4.88 -1.33 7.53
N ALA A 133 -3.88 -2.05 8.02
CA ALA A 133 -3.21 -3.09 7.24
C ALA A 133 -4.19 -4.22 6.88
N GLU A 134 -4.98 -4.74 7.84
CA GLU A 134 -6.03 -5.72 7.58
C GLU A 134 -6.96 -5.29 6.43
N LEU A 135 -7.48 -4.06 6.50
CA LEU A 135 -8.38 -3.53 5.48
C LEU A 135 -7.70 -3.32 4.12
N LEU A 136 -6.41 -3.00 4.08
CA LEU A 136 -5.66 -2.88 2.82
C LEU A 136 -5.46 -4.25 2.18
N CYS A 137 -5.07 -5.26 2.96
CA CYS A 137 -4.94 -6.64 2.49
C CYS A 137 -6.27 -7.16 1.93
N GLN A 138 -7.36 -7.02 2.70
CA GLN A 138 -8.68 -7.47 2.29
C GLN A 138 -9.21 -6.75 1.04
N LYS A 139 -8.85 -5.47 0.85
CA LYS A 139 -9.21 -4.70 -0.35
C LYS A 139 -8.43 -5.16 -1.58
N GLU A 140 -7.14 -5.40 -1.44
CA GLU A 140 -6.31 -5.87 -2.55
C GLU A 140 -6.75 -7.27 -3.02
N LEU A 141 -7.05 -8.15 -2.06
CA LEU A 141 -7.47 -9.52 -2.33
C LEU A 141 -8.97 -9.67 -2.59
N ARG A 142 -9.69 -8.57 -2.81
CA ARG A 142 -11.16 -8.58 -2.95
C ARG A 142 -11.65 -9.49 -4.07
N ALA A 143 -10.88 -9.64 -5.16
CA ALA A 143 -11.22 -10.53 -6.27
C ALA A 143 -11.23 -12.02 -5.87
N PHE A 144 -10.47 -12.39 -4.84
CA PHE A 144 -10.38 -13.76 -4.32
C PHE A 144 -11.30 -14.01 -3.13
N ASN A 145 -12.16 -13.03 -2.78
CA ASN A 145 -13.01 -13.13 -1.62
C ASN A 145 -14.10 -14.20 -1.82
N VAL A 146 -14.19 -15.13 -0.87
CA VAL A 146 -15.20 -16.20 -0.89
C VAL A 146 -16.10 -16.04 0.34
N PRO A 147 -17.42 -15.91 0.17
CA PRO A 147 -18.35 -15.93 1.29
C PRO A 147 -18.40 -17.33 1.91
N VAL A 148 -18.12 -17.41 3.20
CA VAL A 148 -18.16 -18.68 3.95
C VAL A 148 -19.37 -18.68 4.89
N ALA A 149 -20.34 -19.55 4.62
CA ALA A 149 -21.45 -19.79 5.53
C ALA A 149 -20.97 -20.51 6.79
N CYS A 150 -21.20 -19.91 7.95
CA CYS A 150 -20.85 -20.50 9.23
C CYS A 150 -21.90 -21.51 9.66
N ARG A 151 -21.47 -22.72 10.07
CA ARG A 151 -22.38 -23.75 10.57
C ARG A 151 -22.88 -23.48 11.99
N LYS A 152 -22.10 -22.74 12.79
CA LYS A 152 -22.44 -22.43 14.20
C LYS A 152 -22.99 -21.03 14.41
N CYS A 153 -22.45 -20.03 13.73
CA CYS A 153 -22.91 -18.66 13.90
C CYS A 153 -24.22 -18.45 13.14
N THR A 154 -25.26 -18.00 13.84
CA THR A 154 -26.54 -17.58 13.24
C THR A 154 -26.72 -16.06 13.35
N ARG A 155 -27.56 -15.53 12.47
CA ARG A 155 -28.09 -14.17 12.55
C ARG A 155 -29.32 -14.14 13.47
N PRO A 156 -29.80 -12.95 13.87
CA PRO A 156 -31.01 -12.84 14.70
C PRO A 156 -32.26 -13.47 14.09
N ASP A 157 -32.32 -13.57 12.75
CA ASP A 157 -33.39 -14.22 11.99
C ASP A 157 -33.25 -15.76 11.89
N GLY A 158 -32.27 -16.35 12.59
CA GLY A 158 -31.98 -17.78 12.57
C GLY A 158 -31.16 -18.27 11.37
N THR A 159 -30.88 -17.41 10.38
CA THR A 159 -30.12 -17.82 9.19
C THR A 159 -28.62 -17.92 9.47
N PRO A 160 -27.86 -18.79 8.75
CA PRO A 160 -26.41 -18.88 8.90
C PRO A 160 -25.70 -17.55 8.64
N LYS A 161 -24.77 -17.17 9.53
CA LYS A 161 -23.93 -15.99 9.35
C LYS A 161 -22.90 -16.25 8.25
N ILE A 162 -22.81 -15.32 7.30
CA ILE A 162 -21.83 -15.37 6.21
C ILE A 162 -20.59 -14.56 6.58
N HIS A 163 -19.43 -15.23 6.67
CA HIS A 163 -18.13 -14.60 6.86
C HIS A 163 -17.58 -14.12 5.51
N LYS A 164 -17.26 -12.83 5.40
CA LYS A 164 -16.75 -12.19 4.18
C LYS A 164 -15.24 -11.93 4.24
N GLU A 165 -14.54 -12.53 5.19
CA GLU A 165 -13.13 -12.26 5.47
C GLU A 165 -12.24 -13.44 5.06
N TRP A 166 -12.74 -14.29 4.15
CA TRP A 166 -12.08 -15.47 3.64
C TRP A 166 -11.72 -15.30 2.17
N PHE A 167 -10.59 -15.86 1.76
CA PHE A 167 -10.01 -15.72 0.43
C PHE A 167 -9.55 -17.09 -0.06
N ARG A 168 -9.87 -17.42 -1.32
CA ARG A 168 -9.40 -18.65 -1.96
C ARG A 168 -8.34 -18.30 -2.98
N ILE A 169 -7.08 -18.61 -2.67
CA ILE A 169 -5.88 -18.14 -3.40
C ILE A 169 -4.67 -18.92 -2.90
N GLU A 170 -3.53 -18.90 -3.59
CA GLU A 170 -2.29 -19.48 -3.09
C GLU A 170 -1.70 -18.72 -1.88
N TYR A 171 -1.15 -19.48 -0.93
CA TYR A 171 -0.55 -18.93 0.29
C TYR A 171 0.52 -17.86 0.02
N ASN A 172 1.42 -18.12 -0.95
CA ASN A 172 2.53 -17.22 -1.28
C ASN A 172 2.03 -15.79 -1.60
N LEU A 173 0.94 -15.69 -2.36
CA LEU A 173 0.36 -14.39 -2.71
C LEU A 173 -0.33 -13.71 -1.51
N VAL A 174 -0.99 -14.47 -0.65
CA VAL A 174 -1.58 -13.94 0.61
C VAL A 174 -0.49 -13.38 1.51
N GLU A 175 0.57 -14.15 1.72
CA GLU A 175 1.72 -13.79 2.54
C GLU A 175 2.37 -12.50 2.01
N LYS A 176 2.67 -12.45 0.71
CA LYS A 176 3.21 -11.26 0.03
C LYS A 176 2.35 -10.02 0.24
N VAL A 177 1.02 -10.13 0.10
CA VAL A 177 0.11 -8.99 0.31
C VAL A 177 0.13 -8.54 1.76
N VAL A 178 0.05 -9.46 2.72
CA VAL A 178 0.08 -9.14 4.15
C VAL A 178 1.42 -8.51 4.53
N HIS A 179 2.54 -9.07 4.08
CA HIS A 179 3.88 -8.56 4.33
C HIS A 179 4.03 -7.13 3.82
N LYS A 180 3.70 -6.88 2.55
CA LYS A 180 3.74 -5.55 1.93
C LYS A 180 2.98 -4.49 2.74
N TRP A 181 1.72 -4.73 3.09
CA TRP A 181 0.94 -3.72 3.82
C TRP A 181 1.38 -3.55 5.27
N THR A 182 1.96 -4.60 5.86
CA THR A 182 2.62 -4.55 7.16
C THR A 182 3.84 -3.64 7.11
N GLU A 183 4.76 -3.88 6.16
CA GLU A 183 5.94 -3.06 5.95
C GLU A 183 5.59 -1.58 5.72
N PHE A 184 4.57 -1.31 4.91
CA PHE A 184 4.07 0.05 4.68
C PHE A 184 3.73 0.77 6.00
N LEU A 185 2.99 0.12 6.91
CA LEU A 185 2.58 0.74 8.16
C LEU A 185 3.70 0.85 9.20
N ILE A 186 4.66 -0.09 9.20
CA ILE A 186 5.85 -0.01 10.06
C ILE A 186 6.64 1.26 9.78
N GLN A 187 6.67 1.70 8.52
CA GLN A 187 7.32 2.95 8.11
C GLN A 187 6.59 4.23 8.58
N ARG A 188 5.48 4.08 9.34
CA ARG A 188 4.66 5.16 9.90
C ARG A 188 4.28 6.20 8.84
N PRO A 189 3.46 5.82 7.85
CA PRO A 189 3.15 6.69 6.71
C PRO A 189 2.20 7.83 7.04
N TYR A 190 1.61 7.80 8.24
CA TYR A 190 0.70 8.82 8.75
C TYR A 190 1.38 9.72 9.79
N ASP A 191 0.94 10.97 9.86
CA ASP A 191 1.38 11.94 10.87
C ASP A 191 0.60 11.81 12.20
N LYS A 192 0.84 12.75 13.11
CA LYS A 192 0.23 12.78 14.46
C LYS A 192 -1.26 13.18 14.41
N GLU A 193 -1.75 13.72 13.30
CA GLU A 193 -3.16 14.00 13.04
C GLU A 193 -3.87 12.81 12.38
N GLY A 194 -3.11 11.79 11.97
CA GLY A 194 -3.59 10.62 11.26
C GLY A 194 -3.71 10.83 9.75
N GLU A 195 -3.16 11.92 9.21
CA GLU A 195 -3.15 12.22 7.77
C GLU A 195 -1.94 11.56 7.11
N LEU A 196 -2.08 11.21 5.83
CA LEU A 196 -0.98 10.63 5.06
C LEU A 196 0.11 11.69 4.85
N LYS A 197 1.35 11.39 5.26
CA LYS A 197 2.49 12.31 5.13
C LYS A 197 2.75 12.68 3.67
N THR A 198 3.27 13.88 3.46
CA THR A 198 3.53 14.46 2.13
C THR A 198 4.35 13.54 1.24
N PHE A 199 5.45 12.96 1.75
CA PHE A 199 6.27 11.98 1.04
C PHE A 199 5.45 10.85 0.39
N TRP A 200 4.53 10.24 1.15
CA TRP A 200 3.71 9.13 0.66
C TRP A 200 2.63 9.59 -0.30
N ARG A 201 2.10 10.81 -0.11
CA ARG A 201 1.14 11.42 -1.02
C ARG A 201 1.76 11.71 -2.38
N GLU A 202 2.97 12.26 -2.40
CA GLU A 202 3.72 12.51 -3.63
C GLU A 202 4.02 11.20 -4.38
N ARG A 203 4.48 10.16 -3.67
CA ARG A 203 4.70 8.84 -4.29
C ARG A 203 3.43 8.25 -4.89
N LEU A 204 2.30 8.39 -4.20
CA LEU A 204 1.02 7.88 -4.68
C LEU A 204 0.59 8.61 -5.97
N ASN A 205 0.84 9.91 -6.06
CA ASN A 205 0.56 10.69 -7.27
C ASN A 205 1.46 10.28 -8.44
N ILE A 206 2.74 9.92 -8.19
CA ILE A 206 3.63 9.41 -9.23
C ILE A 206 3.12 8.06 -9.75
N GLN A 207 2.67 7.18 -8.87
CA GLN A 207 2.10 5.88 -9.23
C GLN A 207 0.84 6.01 -10.11
N ASP A 208 0.00 7.01 -9.88
CA ASP A 208 -1.19 7.27 -10.72
C ASP A 208 -0.84 7.54 -12.18
N LEU A 209 0.33 8.14 -12.45
CA LEU A 209 0.78 8.43 -13.81
C LEU A 209 1.16 7.13 -14.55
N ASP A 210 1.61 6.11 -13.83
CA ASP A 210 2.00 4.81 -14.41
C ASP A 210 0.79 3.89 -14.68
N LEU A 211 -0.30 4.05 -13.91
CA LEU A 211 -1.52 3.23 -13.98
C LEU A 211 -2.33 3.39 -15.29
N GLY A 212 -2.00 4.38 -16.12
CA GLY A 212 -2.76 4.71 -17.33
C GLY A 212 -2.49 3.83 -18.57
N ARG A 213 -1.70 2.74 -18.47
CA ARG A 213 -1.05 2.16 -19.67
C ARG A 213 -1.54 0.80 -20.19
N GLU A 214 -2.33 0.00 -19.47
CA GLU A 214 -2.73 -1.33 -20.00
C GLU A 214 -4.25 -1.61 -19.88
N ASP A 215 -4.93 -1.67 -21.03
CA ASP A 215 -6.33 -2.07 -21.19
C ASP A 215 -6.46 -3.55 -21.63
N VAL A 216 -5.56 -4.42 -21.17
CA VAL A 216 -5.60 -5.85 -21.53
C VAL A 216 -6.28 -6.65 -20.41
N SER A 217 -7.33 -7.38 -20.78
CA SER A 217 -7.95 -8.37 -19.91
C SER A 217 -6.98 -9.52 -19.66
N LYS A 218 -6.63 -9.75 -18.40
CA LYS A 218 -5.71 -10.81 -17.93
C LYS A 218 -6.42 -11.70 -16.91
N SER A 219 -5.85 -12.86 -16.59
CA SER A 219 -6.41 -13.72 -15.54
C SER A 219 -6.39 -13.00 -14.18
N VAL A 220 -7.27 -13.39 -13.26
CA VAL A 220 -7.29 -12.78 -11.91
C VAL A 220 -5.94 -13.00 -11.21
N GLY A 221 -5.31 -14.15 -11.40
CA GLY A 221 -3.97 -14.47 -10.88
C GLY A 221 -2.92 -13.49 -11.38
N GLU A 222 -2.80 -13.32 -12.70
CA GLU A 222 -1.85 -12.39 -13.32
C GLU A 222 -2.09 -10.94 -12.87
N CYS A 223 -3.35 -10.50 -12.87
CA CYS A 223 -3.73 -9.16 -12.39
C CYS A 223 -3.32 -8.94 -10.94
N ALA A 224 -3.43 -9.97 -10.09
CA ALA A 224 -3.08 -9.86 -8.68
C ALA A 224 -1.57 -9.80 -8.47
N VAL A 225 -0.78 -10.55 -9.25
CA VAL A 225 0.69 -10.49 -9.23
C VAL A 225 1.17 -9.11 -9.69
N MET A 226 0.68 -8.62 -10.83
CA MET A 226 1.04 -7.28 -11.33
C MET A 226 0.64 -6.17 -10.35
N ARG A 227 -0.57 -6.24 -9.79
CA ARG A 227 -1.02 -5.31 -8.75
C ARG A 227 -0.10 -5.39 -7.53
N HIS A 228 0.27 -6.60 -7.12
CA HIS A 228 1.17 -6.78 -6.01
C HIS A 228 2.51 -6.07 -6.27
N GLU A 229 3.14 -6.28 -7.41
CA GLU A 229 4.42 -5.67 -7.80
C GLU A 229 4.34 -4.14 -7.86
N MET A 230 3.27 -3.62 -8.46
CA MET A 230 3.05 -2.18 -8.55
C MET A 230 2.95 -1.54 -7.14
N TRP A 231 2.08 -2.07 -6.29
CA TRP A 231 1.96 -1.56 -4.91
C TRP A 231 3.20 -1.88 -4.08
N HIS A 232 3.91 -2.96 -4.36
CA HIS A 232 5.17 -3.27 -3.72
C HIS A 232 6.20 -2.18 -4.04
N ARG A 233 6.34 -1.75 -5.30
CA ARG A 233 7.20 -0.63 -5.69
C ARG A 233 6.82 0.68 -4.97
N PHE A 234 5.52 0.91 -4.76
CA PHE A 234 5.06 2.04 -3.96
C PHE A 234 5.55 1.96 -2.51
N VAL A 235 5.43 0.79 -1.86
CA VAL A 235 5.78 0.56 -0.45
C VAL A 235 7.28 0.43 -0.21
N SER A 236 8.01 -0.20 -1.13
CA SER A 236 9.44 -0.41 -1.09
C SER A 236 10.12 0.95 -1.30
N THR A 237 10.35 1.65 -0.19
CA THR A 237 11.14 2.87 -0.24
C THR A 237 12.58 2.48 -0.03
N TRP A 238 13.43 2.80 -1.00
CA TRP A 238 14.84 2.78 -0.71
C TRP A 238 15.11 3.93 0.27
N TRP A 239 16.02 3.76 1.23
CA TRP A 239 16.33 4.81 2.20
C TRP A 239 16.75 6.13 1.50
N LEU A 240 17.35 6.03 0.30
CA LEU A 240 17.65 7.20 -0.54
C LEU A 240 16.40 7.95 -1.02
N ASP A 241 15.25 7.31 -1.20
CA ASP A 241 14.02 8.02 -1.61
C ASP A 241 13.59 9.01 -0.53
N LYS A 242 13.72 8.59 0.74
CA LYS A 242 13.42 9.46 1.90
C LYS A 242 14.43 10.58 2.01
N ILE A 243 15.72 10.29 1.78
CA ILE A 243 16.78 11.30 1.73
C ILE A 243 16.49 12.29 0.61
N ARG A 244 16.29 11.83 -0.62
CA ARG A 244 15.98 12.68 -1.77
C ARG A 244 14.80 13.60 -1.48
N HIS A 245 13.70 13.08 -0.94
CA HIS A 245 12.54 13.90 -0.57
C HIS A 245 12.85 14.90 0.56
N GLN A 246 13.63 14.51 1.58
CA GLN A 246 14.07 15.44 2.62
C GLN A 246 14.97 16.55 2.05
N TRP A 247 15.88 16.23 1.13
CA TRP A 247 16.72 17.22 0.46
C TRP A 247 15.94 18.13 -0.47
N THR A 248 15.05 17.60 -1.33
CA THR A 248 14.25 18.43 -2.24
C THR A 248 13.30 19.34 -1.48
N SER A 249 12.61 18.83 -0.45
CA SER A 249 11.72 19.67 0.38
C SER A 249 12.48 20.74 1.16
N THR A 250 13.71 20.43 1.60
CA THR A 250 14.59 21.40 2.25
C THR A 250 15.10 22.44 1.25
N LEU A 251 15.56 22.03 0.06
CA LEU A 251 15.96 22.93 -1.03
C LEU A 251 14.82 23.82 -1.50
N GLU A 252 13.59 23.31 -1.59
CA GLU A 252 12.42 24.14 -1.92
C GLU A 252 12.08 25.14 -0.83
N ARG A 253 12.31 24.81 0.46
CA ARG A 253 12.20 25.78 1.55
C ARG A 253 13.29 26.83 1.45
N PHE A 254 14.53 26.44 1.15
CA PHE A 254 15.63 27.37 0.88
C PHE A 254 15.34 28.28 -0.31
N ARG A 255 14.76 27.75 -1.40
CA ARG A 255 14.38 28.53 -2.59
C ARG A 255 13.21 29.48 -2.33
N ARG A 256 12.28 29.09 -1.44
CA ARG A 256 11.12 29.92 -1.05
C ARG A 256 11.45 30.96 0.03
N PHE A 257 12.50 30.75 0.81
CA PHE A 257 12.92 31.72 1.80
C PHE A 257 13.64 32.89 1.11
N GLU A 258 13.24 34.12 1.48
CA GLU A 258 13.99 35.35 1.17
C GLU A 258 15.47 35.29 1.60
N PHE A 259 15.85 34.30 2.40
CA PHE A 259 17.23 33.97 2.75
C PHE A 259 18.10 33.77 1.51
N TRP A 260 17.61 33.17 0.41
CA TRP A 260 18.41 33.08 -0.81
C TRP A 260 18.66 34.47 -1.42
N ALA A 261 17.66 35.36 -1.39
CA ALA A 261 17.83 36.75 -1.79
C ALA A 261 18.77 37.51 -0.85
N GLN A 262 18.73 37.26 0.47
CA GLN A 262 19.65 37.85 1.46
C GLN A 262 21.08 37.34 1.29
N TRP A 263 21.29 36.04 1.06
CA TRP A 263 22.61 35.48 0.79
C TRP A 263 23.16 35.94 -0.57
N MET A 264 22.32 36.03 -1.60
CA MET A 264 22.70 36.63 -2.87
C MET A 264 23.05 38.12 -2.70
N TRP A 265 22.34 38.84 -1.83
CA TRP A 265 22.69 40.22 -1.46
C TRP A 265 24.03 40.31 -0.72
N VAL A 266 24.29 39.43 0.25
CA VAL A 266 25.57 39.37 0.97
C VAL A 266 26.71 39.05 0.01
N LEU A 267 26.52 38.08 -0.88
CA LEU A 267 27.51 37.70 -1.88
C LEU A 267 27.76 38.84 -2.88
N PHE A 268 26.70 39.54 -3.30
CA PHE A 268 26.78 40.74 -4.13
C PHE A 268 27.57 41.86 -3.44
N VAL A 269 27.28 42.16 -2.16
CA VAL A 269 27.99 43.17 -1.36
C VAL A 269 29.47 42.79 -1.20
N LEU A 270 29.79 41.52 -0.94
CA LEU A 270 31.17 41.03 -0.85
C LEU A 270 31.93 41.21 -2.17
N VAL A 271 31.31 40.88 -3.30
CA VAL A 271 31.92 41.07 -4.63
C VAL A 271 32.17 42.56 -4.90
N VAL A 272 31.21 43.44 -4.61
CA VAL A 272 31.37 44.89 -4.76
C VAL A 272 32.49 45.42 -3.85
N LEU A 273 32.58 44.95 -2.61
CA LEU A 273 33.65 45.32 -1.67
C LEU A 273 35.02 44.88 -2.17
N LEU A 274 35.15 43.66 -2.71
CA LEU A 274 36.40 43.17 -3.29
C LEU A 274 36.83 44.01 -4.50
N LEU A 275 35.90 44.32 -5.40
CA LEU A 275 36.18 45.22 -6.55
C LEU A 275 36.57 46.63 -6.09
N PHE A 276 35.90 47.15 -5.05
CA PHE A 276 36.24 48.45 -4.49
C PHE A 276 37.63 48.44 -3.85
N ILE A 277 37.98 47.38 -3.11
CA ILE A 277 39.32 47.20 -2.55
C ILE A 277 40.36 47.16 -3.67
N GLU A 278 40.13 46.45 -4.76
CA GLU A 278 41.04 46.44 -5.93
C GLU A 278 41.24 47.83 -6.52
N VAL A 279 40.17 48.61 -6.67
CA VAL A 279 40.24 49.98 -7.23
C VAL A 279 40.95 50.94 -6.25
N TYR A 280 40.63 50.88 -4.96
CA TYR A 280 41.06 51.87 -3.97
C TYR A 280 42.42 51.59 -3.34
N SER A 281 42.82 50.31 -3.23
CA SER A 281 44.12 49.95 -2.68
C SER A 281 45.28 50.43 -3.54
N GLY A 282 45.02 50.96 -4.75
CA GLY A 282 46.06 51.38 -5.69
C GLY A 282 47.04 50.23 -5.97
N PHE A 283 46.65 49.00 -5.65
CA PHE A 283 47.44 47.81 -5.80
C PHE A 283 47.41 47.51 -7.28
N HIS A 284 48.32 48.18 -7.99
CA HIS A 284 48.86 47.65 -9.22
C HIS A 284 49.28 46.23 -8.91
N ILE A 285 48.44 45.25 -9.26
CA ILE A 285 48.91 43.87 -9.40
C ILE A 285 50.16 44.00 -10.26
N PRO A 286 51.36 43.73 -9.72
CA PRO A 286 52.56 43.89 -10.50
C PRO A 286 52.37 43.02 -11.74
N ARG A 287 52.53 43.63 -12.92
CA ARG A 287 52.47 42.97 -14.24
C ARG A 287 53.41 41.76 -14.37
N SER A 288 54.21 41.45 -13.35
CA SER A 288 55.11 40.30 -13.26
C SER A 288 54.42 38.99 -12.90
N ILE A 289 53.14 38.95 -12.52
CA ILE A 289 52.36 37.70 -12.56
C ILE A 289 51.71 37.57 -13.93
N HIS A 290 52.56 37.58 -14.96
CA HIS A 290 52.35 36.78 -16.16
C HIS A 290 52.43 35.30 -15.71
N PHE A 291 51.40 34.82 -14.99
CA PHE A 291 51.20 33.39 -14.90
C PHE A 291 50.79 32.96 -16.30
N SER A 292 51.72 32.32 -16.98
CA SER A 292 51.58 31.74 -18.29
C SER A 292 50.30 30.91 -18.35
N VAL A 293 49.22 31.50 -18.88
CA VAL A 293 48.14 30.77 -19.55
C VAL A 293 48.69 30.29 -20.90
N GLN A 294 49.74 29.46 -20.83
CA GLN A 294 50.30 28.66 -21.91
C GLN A 294 50.19 27.16 -21.60
N MET A 295 49.36 26.77 -20.63
CA MET A 295 48.95 25.38 -20.41
C MET A 295 47.47 25.16 -20.78
N ALA A 296 47.01 25.80 -21.86
CA ALA A 296 45.74 25.46 -22.53
C ALA A 296 45.95 24.69 -23.85
N HIS A 297 47.19 24.27 -24.16
CA HIS A 297 47.51 23.49 -25.37
C HIS A 297 47.96 22.05 -25.12
N LEU A 298 47.82 21.51 -23.91
CA LEU A 298 48.11 20.09 -23.64
C LEU A 298 47.01 19.44 -22.81
N VAL A 299 45.81 19.36 -23.38
CA VAL A 299 44.96 18.17 -23.22
C VAL A 299 44.72 17.62 -24.61
N PRO A 300 45.32 16.47 -24.98
CA PRO A 300 45.00 15.81 -26.22
C PRO A 300 43.59 15.23 -26.12
N TYR A 301 42.84 15.48 -27.19
CA TYR A 301 41.92 14.51 -27.79
C TYR A 301 42.02 13.10 -27.17
N ILE A 302 41.06 12.74 -26.33
CA ILE A 302 40.61 11.34 -26.24
C ILE A 302 39.12 11.37 -26.60
N PHE A 303 38.90 11.27 -27.90
CA PHE A 303 37.73 10.62 -28.48
C PHE A 303 37.70 9.19 -27.93
N ILE A 304 36.72 8.87 -27.09
CA ILE A 304 36.19 7.50 -27.02
C ILE A 304 34.95 7.50 -27.91
N LYS A 305 35.07 6.76 -29.01
CA LYS A 305 34.00 6.36 -29.93
C LYS A 305 32.83 5.73 -29.16
N PRO A 306 31.59 5.83 -29.69
CA PRO A 306 30.54 4.87 -29.39
C PRO A 306 30.72 3.60 -30.24
N GLU A 307 30.71 2.44 -29.61
CA GLU A 307 30.30 1.16 -30.19
C GLU A 307 29.03 0.77 -29.40
N GLU A 308 27.88 0.75 -30.08
CA GLU A 308 27.16 -0.48 -30.48
C GLU A 308 26.65 -1.28 -29.28
#